data_AF-A0A952B6M2-F1
#
_entry.id   AF-A0A952B6M2-F1
#
_cell.length_a   1.000
_cell.length_b   1.000
_cell.length_c   1.000
_cell.angle_alpha   90.00
_cell.angle_beta   90.00
_cell.angle_gamma   90.00
#
_symmetry.space_group_name_H-M   'P 1'
#
loop_
_entity.id
_entity.type
_entity.pdbx_description
1 polymer ?
#
loop_
_entity_poly.entity_id
_entity_poly.type
_entity_poly.pdbx_seq_one_letter_code
_entity_poly.pdbx_strand_id
1 'polypeptide(L)'
;MPDKPTDRIRRLLQTARQAVKTLSSTLDELEEQLAGLEQEAAAQVDYLVPDDQAEVPQLTPEELEIASVKMLLTFQEAAGLLGVPVAAVRDMVGRGELPVFKLGRTVRIPRKHLEEYISEDGRPSLVEEEITVPKKEKAKEHIQKNHAAQVIHRDKKARQKTNAPDSKDETSLINKKPLLTVEEAAVILRLHKISVYRLISAKKLPSCRIGQAIRIPTKALEEHIEAVRAGEREG
;
A
#
# COMPACT_ATOMS: atom_id res chain seq x y z
N MET A 1 62.26 59.05 -28.35
CA MET A 1 61.00 59.82 -28.22
C MET A 1 60.08 59.02 -27.32
N PRO A 2 59.87 59.40 -26.05
CA PRO A 2 58.92 58.71 -25.18
C PRO A 2 57.49 58.97 -25.68
N ASP A 3 56.66 57.91 -25.74
CA ASP A 3 55.23 58.02 -26.05
C ASP A 3 54.59 59.05 -25.11
N LYS A 4 53.81 59.98 -25.66
CA LYS A 4 53.10 60.96 -24.84
C LYS A 4 52.15 60.20 -23.91
N PRO A 5 52.05 60.56 -22.62
CA PRO A 5 51.25 59.83 -21.64
C PRO A 5 49.78 59.67 -22.09
N THR A 6 49.28 60.59 -22.90
CA THR A 6 47.95 60.56 -23.54
C THR A 6 47.73 59.36 -24.48
N ASP A 7 48.78 58.92 -25.18
CA ASP A 7 48.66 57.82 -26.16
C ASP A 7 48.60 56.46 -25.46
N ARG A 8 49.29 56.31 -24.32
CA ARG A 8 49.20 55.10 -23.48
C ARG A 8 47.79 54.93 -22.90
N ILE A 9 47.18 56.01 -22.42
CA ILE A 9 45.80 55.99 -21.90
C ILE A 9 44.81 55.64 -23.02
N ARG A 10 44.97 56.19 -24.23
CA ARG A 10 44.13 55.84 -25.38
C ARG A 10 44.23 54.37 -25.75
N ARG A 11 45.44 53.80 -25.81
CA ARG A 11 45.64 52.37 -26.08
C ARG A 11 44.97 51.50 -25.02
N LEU A 12 45.13 51.84 -23.73
CA LEU A 12 44.48 51.11 -22.63
C LEU A 12 42.95 51.17 -22.70
N LEU A 13 42.37 52.33 -23.02
CA LEU A 13 40.92 52.47 -23.21
C LEU A 13 40.43 51.68 -24.43
N GLN A 14 41.22 51.64 -25.51
CA GLN A 14 40.87 50.86 -26.70
C GLN A 14 40.91 49.35 -26.41
N THR A 15 41.92 48.87 -25.69
CA THR A 15 41.99 47.46 -25.27
C THR A 15 40.86 47.10 -24.30
N ALA A 16 40.52 47.98 -23.36
CA ALA A 16 39.40 47.76 -22.44
C ALA A 16 38.06 47.70 -23.19
N ARG A 17 37.84 48.57 -24.17
CA ARG A 17 36.64 48.52 -25.03
C ARG A 17 36.56 47.24 -25.85
N GLN A 18 37.69 46.79 -26.41
CA GLN A 18 37.75 45.52 -27.14
C GLN A 18 37.43 44.34 -26.22
N ALA A 19 37.97 44.32 -25.00
CA ALA A 19 37.70 43.28 -24.01
C ALA A 19 36.22 43.25 -23.58
N VAL A 20 35.60 44.41 -23.35
CA VAL A 20 34.16 44.50 -23.05
C VAL A 20 33.33 43.97 -24.22
N LYS A 21 33.71 44.31 -25.46
CA LYS A 21 33.01 43.82 -26.65
C LYS A 21 33.11 42.30 -26.80
N THR A 22 34.28 41.71 -26.52
CA THR A 22 34.44 40.25 -26.56
C THR A 22 33.66 39.56 -25.44
N LEU A 23 33.58 40.17 -24.25
CA LEU A 23 32.80 39.61 -23.14
C LEU A 23 31.29 39.66 -23.42
N SER A 24 30.80 40.72 -24.07
CA SER A 24 29.38 40.79 -24.43
C SER A 24 29.02 39.70 -25.45
N SER A 25 29.84 39.49 -26.50
CA SER A 25 29.56 38.44 -27.47
C SER A 25 29.60 37.04 -26.86
N THR A 26 30.49 36.78 -25.90
CA THR A 26 30.50 35.49 -25.19
C THR A 26 29.28 35.30 -24.29
N LEU A 27 28.71 36.37 -23.74
CA LEU A 27 27.47 36.27 -22.96
C LEU A 27 26.29 35.94 -23.87
N ASP A 28 26.20 36.60 -25.04
CA ASP A 28 25.15 36.32 -26.03
C ASP A 28 25.21 34.85 -26.49
N GLU A 29 26.42 34.31 -26.74
CA GLU A 29 26.62 32.89 -27.10
C GLU A 29 26.19 31.92 -25.99
N LEU A 30 26.48 32.24 -24.72
CA LEU A 30 26.08 31.42 -23.57
C LEU A 30 24.57 31.47 -23.31
N GLU A 31 23.93 32.61 -23.52
CA GLU A 31 22.47 32.74 -23.43
C GLU A 31 21.79 31.87 -24.50
N GLU A 32 22.30 31.86 -25.73
CA GLU A 32 21.80 30.99 -26.80
C GLU A 32 21.99 29.50 -26.46
N GLN A 33 23.13 29.12 -25.88
CA GLN A 33 23.38 27.75 -25.41
C GLN A 33 22.43 27.33 -24.28
N LEU A 34 22.19 28.21 -23.30
CA LEU A 34 21.24 27.94 -22.21
C LEU A 34 19.82 27.76 -22.73
N ALA A 35 19.37 28.62 -23.65
CA ALA A 35 18.06 28.49 -24.28
C ALA A 35 17.91 27.15 -25.03
N GLY A 36 18.97 26.69 -25.70
CA GLY A 36 19.00 25.37 -26.34
C GLY A 36 18.86 24.22 -25.33
N LEU A 37 19.61 24.27 -24.23
CA LEU A 37 19.52 23.26 -23.17
C LEU A 37 18.16 23.26 -22.46
N GLU A 38 17.54 24.41 -22.27
CA GLU A 38 16.18 24.52 -21.71
C GLU A 38 15.15 23.87 -22.65
N GLN A 39 15.27 24.07 -23.97
CA GLN A 39 14.42 23.41 -24.95
C GLN A 39 14.62 21.88 -24.99
N GLU A 40 15.87 21.42 -24.91
CA GLU A 40 16.18 19.99 -24.84
C GLU A 40 15.67 19.35 -23.54
N ALA A 41 15.81 20.04 -22.40
CA ALA A 41 15.28 19.60 -21.12
C ALA A 41 13.75 19.55 -21.14
N ALA A 42 13.09 20.58 -21.71
CA ALA A 42 11.64 20.60 -21.88
C ALA A 42 11.15 19.42 -22.75
N ALA A 43 11.85 19.13 -23.86
CA ALA A 43 11.52 18.01 -24.73
C ALA A 43 11.73 16.63 -24.05
N GLN A 44 12.69 16.52 -23.12
CA GLN A 44 12.89 15.31 -22.33
C GLN A 44 11.85 15.16 -21.21
N VAL A 45 11.36 16.26 -20.64
CA VAL A 45 10.32 16.25 -19.60
C VAL A 45 8.94 15.91 -20.17
N ASP A 46 8.69 16.17 -21.45
CA ASP A 46 7.43 15.84 -22.14
C ASP A 46 7.18 14.31 -22.28
N TYR A 47 8.20 13.48 -21.98
CA TYR A 47 8.07 12.02 -21.93
C TYR A 47 7.93 11.44 -20.50
N LEU A 48 7.90 12.30 -19.47
CA LEU A 48 7.87 11.89 -18.06
C LEU A 48 6.72 12.49 -17.24
N VAL A 49 5.76 13.16 -17.88
CA VAL A 49 4.49 13.52 -17.25
C VAL A 49 3.41 12.58 -17.78
N PRO A 50 3.15 11.42 -17.14
CA PRO A 50 1.84 10.82 -17.30
C PRO A 50 0.82 11.87 -16.86
N ASP A 51 -0.22 12.07 -17.68
CA ASP A 51 -1.45 12.82 -17.41
C ASP A 51 -2.21 12.41 -16.12
N ASP A 52 -1.59 11.65 -15.23
CA ASP A 52 -2.04 11.50 -13.86
C ASP A 52 -1.65 12.78 -13.11
N GLN A 53 -2.48 13.82 -13.25
CA GLN A 53 -2.78 14.65 -12.08
C GLN A 53 -3.39 13.71 -11.02
N ALA A 54 -2.53 12.94 -10.36
CA ALA A 54 -2.89 12.12 -9.22
C ALA A 54 -3.23 13.11 -8.12
N GLU A 55 -4.49 13.55 -8.12
CA GLU A 55 -5.04 14.45 -7.12
C GLU A 55 -4.59 13.95 -5.75
N VAL A 56 -3.83 14.80 -5.05
CA VAL A 56 -3.45 14.50 -3.67
C VAL A 56 -4.77 14.25 -2.94
N PRO A 57 -4.94 13.08 -2.31
CA PRO A 57 -6.21 12.74 -1.69
C PRO A 57 -6.55 13.80 -0.66
N GLN A 58 -7.61 14.57 -0.92
CA GLN A 58 -8.09 15.61 -0.02
C GLN A 58 -8.79 14.93 1.15
N LEU A 59 -8.02 14.58 2.18
CA LEU A 59 -8.58 14.19 3.46
C LEU A 59 -9.24 15.42 4.09
N THR A 60 -10.43 15.23 4.64
CA THR A 60 -11.04 16.27 5.46
C THR A 60 -10.20 16.51 6.72
N PRO A 61 -10.26 17.72 7.33
CA PRO A 61 -9.51 18.00 8.55
C PRO A 61 -9.78 16.98 9.68
N GLU A 62 -11.02 16.49 9.80
CA GLU A 62 -11.39 15.45 10.77
C GLU A 62 -10.70 14.11 10.47
N GLU A 63 -10.58 13.71 9.21
CA GLU A 63 -9.90 12.48 8.81
C GLU A 63 -8.39 12.56 9.03
N LEU A 64 -7.80 13.75 8.84
CA LEU A 64 -6.40 14.04 9.17
C LEU A 64 -6.15 13.91 10.67
N GLU A 65 -7.05 14.43 11.51
CA GLU A 65 -6.98 14.26 12.97
C GLU A 65 -7.13 12.78 13.38
N ILE A 66 -8.05 12.05 12.76
CA ILE A 66 -8.22 10.62 13.03
C ILE A 66 -6.98 9.82 12.58
N ALA A 67 -6.42 10.14 11.41
CA ALA A 67 -5.18 9.54 10.91
C ALA A 67 -4.01 9.84 11.84
N SER A 68 -3.94 11.06 12.37
CA SER A 68 -2.95 11.50 13.36
C SER A 68 -3.18 10.95 14.77
N VAL A 69 -4.04 9.94 14.96
CA VAL A 69 -4.09 9.11 16.18
C VAL A 69 -3.87 7.63 15.88
N LYS A 70 -4.09 7.17 14.64
CA LYS A 70 -3.94 5.75 14.26
C LYS A 70 -2.47 5.32 14.26
N MET A 71 -2.19 4.15 14.84
CA MET A 71 -0.86 3.51 14.76
C MET A 71 -0.56 2.91 13.38
N LEU A 72 -1.59 2.45 12.66
CA LEU A 72 -1.47 1.76 11.38
C LEU A 72 -2.30 2.49 10.32
N LEU A 73 -1.60 3.13 9.41
CA LEU A 73 -2.14 3.97 8.36
C LEU A 73 -2.37 3.16 7.09
N THR A 74 -3.40 3.54 6.33
CA THR A 74 -3.57 3.14 4.94
C THR A 74 -2.67 4.00 4.04
N PHE A 75 -2.51 3.59 2.78
CA PHE A 75 -1.78 4.39 1.79
C PHE A 75 -2.37 5.79 1.60
N GLN A 76 -3.70 5.93 1.69
CA GLN A 76 -4.38 7.21 1.52
C GLN A 76 -4.15 8.13 2.72
N GLU A 77 -4.25 7.59 3.94
CA GLU A 77 -3.97 8.34 5.16
C GLU A 77 -2.49 8.78 5.22
N ALA A 78 -1.57 7.89 4.84
CA ALA A 78 -0.15 8.21 4.77
C ALA A 78 0.15 9.29 3.71
N ALA A 79 -0.50 9.21 2.55
CA ALA A 79 -0.39 10.21 1.49
C ALA A 79 -0.88 11.59 1.94
N GLY A 80 -2.03 11.65 2.60
CA GLY A 80 -2.56 12.92 3.11
C GLY A 80 -1.72 13.51 4.26
N LEU A 81 -1.11 12.68 5.11
CA LEU A 81 -0.18 13.16 6.13
C LEU A 81 1.14 13.69 5.53
N LEU A 82 1.64 13.06 4.47
CA LEU A 82 2.86 13.48 3.77
C LEU A 82 2.64 14.63 2.78
N GLY A 83 1.39 14.90 2.39
CA GLY A 83 1.06 15.86 1.34
C GLY A 83 1.53 15.43 -0.06
N VAL A 84 1.68 14.12 -0.29
CA VAL A 84 2.16 13.55 -1.57
C VAL A 84 1.09 12.65 -2.19
N PRO A 85 1.10 12.42 -3.51
CA PRO A 85 0.14 11.50 -4.14
C PRO A 85 0.35 10.06 -3.65
N VAL A 86 -0.74 9.28 -3.65
CA VAL A 86 -0.73 7.86 -3.23
C VAL A 86 0.26 7.02 -4.03
N ALA A 87 0.45 7.36 -5.32
CA ALA A 87 1.43 6.71 -6.17
C ALA A 87 2.85 6.84 -5.61
N ALA A 88 3.25 8.05 -5.20
CA ALA A 88 4.55 8.28 -4.59
C ALA A 88 4.75 7.45 -3.32
N VAL A 89 3.73 7.35 -2.45
CA VAL A 89 3.80 6.50 -1.25
C VAL A 89 3.97 5.01 -1.62
N ARG A 90 3.28 4.54 -2.66
CA ARG A 90 3.45 3.15 -3.15
C ARG A 90 4.85 2.92 -3.70
N ASP A 91 5.42 3.91 -4.39
CA ASP A 91 6.79 3.84 -4.91
C ASP A 91 7.82 3.84 -3.79
N MET A 92 7.63 4.65 -2.73
CA MET A 92 8.45 4.61 -1.52
C MET A 92 8.43 3.23 -0.86
N VAL A 93 7.25 2.62 -0.73
CA VAL A 93 7.11 1.24 -0.24
C VAL A 93 7.76 0.23 -1.19
N GLY A 94 7.63 0.42 -2.50
CA GLY A 94 8.25 -0.42 -3.53
C GLY A 94 9.78 -0.38 -3.49
N ARG A 95 10.34 0.81 -3.19
CA ARG A 95 11.77 1.06 -2.95
C ARG A 95 12.25 0.55 -1.59
N GLY A 96 11.34 0.31 -0.65
CA GLY A 96 11.66 -0.17 0.70
C GLY A 96 12.00 0.95 1.70
N GLU A 97 11.68 2.21 1.36
CA GLU A 97 11.89 3.37 2.23
C GLU A 97 10.87 3.43 3.38
N LEU A 98 9.67 2.87 3.16
CA LEU A 98 8.63 2.80 4.17
C LEU A 98 8.32 1.34 4.51
N PRO A 99 8.42 0.95 5.79
CA PRO A 99 8.04 -0.40 6.23
C PRO A 99 6.53 -0.60 6.12
N VAL A 100 6.12 -1.82 5.77
CA VAL A 100 4.71 -2.18 5.60
C VAL A 100 4.36 -3.51 6.27
N PHE A 101 3.19 -3.53 6.90
CA PHE A 101 2.57 -4.74 7.42
C PHE A 101 1.42 -5.19 6.50
N LYS A 102 1.46 -6.46 6.11
CA LYS A 102 0.36 -7.10 5.38
C LYS A 102 -0.61 -7.74 6.36
N LEU A 103 -1.81 -7.19 6.46
CA LEU A 103 -2.93 -7.73 7.22
C LEU A 103 -3.92 -8.36 6.24
N GLY A 104 -3.67 -9.62 5.88
CA GLY A 104 -4.43 -10.33 4.86
C GLY A 104 -4.25 -9.71 3.48
N ARG A 105 -5.32 -9.11 2.95
CA ARG A 105 -5.32 -8.41 1.64
C ARG A 105 -4.98 -6.93 1.74
N THR A 106 -4.95 -6.38 2.95
CA THR A 106 -4.72 -4.95 3.18
C THR A 106 -3.29 -4.73 3.61
N VAL A 107 -2.66 -3.69 3.08
CA VAL A 107 -1.34 -3.23 3.48
C VAL A 107 -1.52 -2.04 4.41
N ARG A 108 -0.75 -2.00 5.51
CA ARG A 108 -0.75 -0.91 6.48
C ARG A 108 0.68 -0.41 6.70
N ILE A 109 0.82 0.90 6.84
CA ILE A 109 2.08 1.59 7.10
C ILE A 109 2.08 2.00 8.58
N PRO A 110 3.11 1.65 9.37
CA PRO A 110 3.21 2.12 10.75
C PRO A 110 3.47 3.62 10.77
N ARG A 111 2.74 4.31 11.63
CA ARG A 111 2.87 5.76 11.73
C ARG A 111 4.22 6.21 12.25
N LYS A 112 4.78 5.52 13.24
CA LYS A 112 6.09 5.87 13.84
C LYS A 112 7.17 6.05 12.76
N HIS A 113 7.21 5.15 11.78
CA HIS A 113 8.17 5.21 10.68
C HIS A 113 7.86 6.32 9.66
N LEU A 114 6.59 6.68 9.49
CA LEU A 114 6.22 7.83 8.68
C LEU A 114 6.67 9.14 9.34
N GLU A 115 6.53 9.25 10.66
CA GLU A 115 6.98 10.41 11.44
C GLU A 115 8.51 10.52 11.46
N GLU A 116 9.22 9.39 11.59
CA GLU A 116 10.68 9.32 11.40
C GLU A 116 11.08 9.87 10.02
N TYR A 117 10.38 9.45 8.96
CA TYR A 117 10.62 9.93 7.60
C TYR A 117 10.39 11.44 7.42
N ILE A 118 9.34 11.99 8.05
CA ILE A 118 9.04 13.43 8.02
C ILE A 118 10.07 14.24 8.81
N SER A 119 10.55 13.68 9.94
CA SER A 119 11.51 14.35 10.83
C SER A 119 12.93 14.34 10.27
N GLU A 120 13.26 13.38 9.39
CA GLU A 120 14.57 13.21 8.76
C GLU A 120 14.65 13.78 7.33
N ASP A 121 14.12 14.98 7.04
CA ASP A 121 14.39 15.78 5.81
C ASP A 121 14.61 14.98 4.49
N GLY A 122 13.82 13.94 4.23
CA GLY A 122 13.85 13.16 2.98
C GLY A 122 15.12 12.37 2.68
N ARG A 123 15.97 12.02 3.66
CA ARG A 123 17.08 11.07 3.45
C ARG A 123 16.96 9.89 4.40
N PRO A 124 16.73 8.65 3.89
CA PRO A 124 16.62 7.49 4.76
C PRO A 124 17.95 7.27 5.48
N SER A 125 17.96 7.42 6.80
CA SER A 125 18.99 6.81 7.62
C SER A 125 18.83 5.29 7.46
N LEU A 126 19.81 4.66 6.82
CA LEU A 126 19.88 3.20 6.73
C LEU A 126 20.22 2.66 8.12
N VAL A 127 19.21 2.59 8.99
CA VAL A 127 19.27 1.76 10.18
C VAL A 127 18.97 0.35 9.69
N GLU A 128 20.04 -0.41 9.46
CA GLU A 128 20.02 -1.83 9.17
C GLU A 128 19.51 -2.60 10.41
N GLU A 129 18.20 -2.56 10.67
CA GLU A 129 17.56 -3.65 11.39
C GLU A 129 17.14 -4.69 10.36
N GLU A 130 17.88 -5.81 10.34
CA GLU A 130 17.65 -6.98 9.51
C GLU A 130 16.23 -7.55 9.70
N ILE A 131 15.27 -7.00 8.97
CA ILE A 131 14.08 -7.75 8.58
C ILE A 131 14.50 -8.61 7.41
N THR A 132 14.85 -9.85 7.72
CA THR A 132 15.15 -10.92 6.77
C THR A 132 14.02 -11.08 5.76
N VAL A 133 14.19 -10.53 4.56
CA VAL A 133 13.38 -10.81 3.38
C VAL A 133 14.27 -11.46 2.31
N PRO A 134 13.96 -12.69 1.85
CA PRO A 134 14.84 -13.42 0.94
C PRO A 134 14.99 -12.73 -0.42
N LYS A 135 16.24 -12.68 -0.90
CA LYS A 135 16.74 -12.07 -2.14
C LYS A 135 15.87 -12.42 -3.37
N LYS A 136 15.46 -11.37 -4.08
CA LYS A 136 14.60 -11.35 -5.29
C LYS A 136 15.28 -11.83 -6.59
N GLU A 137 16.41 -12.51 -6.56
CA GLU A 137 17.14 -12.86 -7.80
C GLU A 137 16.63 -14.11 -8.53
N LYS A 138 15.82 -14.97 -7.90
CA LYS A 138 15.29 -16.19 -8.57
C LYS A 138 13.90 -16.03 -9.19
N ALA A 139 13.29 -14.84 -9.14
CA ALA A 139 11.91 -14.65 -9.58
C ALA A 139 11.72 -14.44 -11.10
N LYS A 140 12.79 -14.10 -11.85
CA LYS A 140 12.66 -13.82 -13.30
C LYS A 140 12.73 -15.06 -14.19
N GLU A 141 13.18 -16.21 -13.69
CA GLU A 141 13.27 -17.45 -14.49
C GLU A 141 12.02 -18.36 -14.40
N HIS A 142 11.12 -18.12 -13.43
CA HIS A 142 9.93 -18.95 -13.21
C HIS A 142 8.65 -18.47 -13.91
N ILE A 143 8.70 -17.31 -14.57
CA ILE A 143 7.52 -16.72 -15.25
C ILE A 143 7.32 -17.32 -16.66
N GLN A 144 8.37 -17.81 -17.32
CA GLN A 144 8.25 -18.35 -18.69
C GLN A 144 7.74 -19.81 -18.76
N LYS A 145 7.81 -20.60 -17.67
CA LYS A 145 7.39 -22.02 -17.67
C LYS A 145 5.94 -22.26 -17.22
N ASN A 146 5.27 -21.27 -16.63
CA ASN A 146 3.88 -21.43 -16.14
C ASN A 146 2.80 -20.95 -17.12
N HIS A 147 3.18 -20.30 -18.22
CA HIS A 147 2.21 -19.81 -19.22
C HIS A 147 1.67 -20.93 -20.14
N ALA A 148 2.35 -22.08 -20.22
CA ALA A 148 1.93 -23.23 -21.02
C ALA A 148 1.02 -24.24 -20.28
N ALA A 149 0.88 -24.14 -18.94
CA ALA A 149 0.07 -25.06 -18.15
C ALA A 149 -1.36 -24.55 -17.81
N GLN A 150 -1.70 -23.31 -18.19
CA GLN A 150 -2.99 -22.67 -17.81
C GLN A 150 -4.06 -22.64 -18.92
N VAL A 151 -3.91 -23.44 -19.98
CA VAL A 151 -4.92 -23.53 -21.06
C VAL A 151 -5.85 -24.74 -20.94
N ILE A 152 -5.62 -25.70 -20.03
CA ILE A 152 -6.44 -26.93 -19.95
C ILE A 152 -7.40 -26.99 -18.73
N HIS A 153 -7.42 -25.99 -17.84
CA HIS A 153 -8.34 -25.98 -16.67
C HIS A 153 -9.34 -24.80 -16.62
N ARG A 154 -9.52 -24.08 -17.73
CA ARG A 154 -10.52 -23.00 -17.82
C ARG A 154 -11.97 -23.47 -18.03
N ASP A 155 -12.21 -24.74 -18.37
CA ASP A 155 -13.57 -25.25 -18.61
C ASP A 155 -14.29 -25.91 -17.41
N LYS A 156 -13.65 -26.02 -16.23
CA LYS A 156 -14.33 -26.59 -15.04
C LYS A 156 -14.83 -25.58 -14.02
N LYS A 157 -14.46 -24.30 -14.11
CA LYS A 157 -14.79 -23.29 -13.08
C LYS A 157 -16.02 -22.42 -13.39
N ALA A 158 -16.72 -22.69 -14.50
CA ALA A 158 -17.98 -22.05 -14.88
C ALA A 158 -19.24 -22.77 -14.37
N ARG A 159 -19.13 -23.84 -13.57
CA ARG A 159 -20.29 -24.63 -13.08
C ARG A 159 -20.60 -24.55 -11.57
N GLN A 160 -19.91 -23.73 -10.78
CA GLN A 160 -20.18 -23.60 -9.32
C GLN A 160 -20.62 -22.19 -8.88
N LYS A 161 -21.28 -21.45 -9.78
CA LYS A 161 -22.01 -20.23 -9.44
C LYS A 161 -23.45 -20.39 -9.92
N THR A 162 -24.26 -21.00 -9.05
CA THR A 162 -25.70 -20.78 -8.80
C THR A 162 -26.27 -22.06 -8.18
N ASN A 163 -25.90 -22.36 -6.93
CA ASN A 163 -26.77 -23.19 -6.09
C ASN A 163 -27.19 -22.29 -4.93
N ALA A 164 -28.34 -21.64 -5.11
CA ALA A 164 -29.14 -21.22 -3.98
C ALA A 164 -29.46 -22.50 -3.17
N PRO A 165 -29.23 -22.53 -1.85
CA PRO A 165 -29.49 -23.73 -1.07
C PRO A 165 -31.01 -23.85 -0.88
N ASP A 166 -31.63 -24.69 -1.71
CA ASP A 166 -32.99 -25.15 -1.46
C ASP A 166 -33.03 -25.88 -0.12
N SER A 167 -33.82 -25.29 0.76
CA SER A 167 -34.02 -25.63 2.14
C SER A 167 -34.78 -26.94 2.30
N LYS A 168 -34.19 -27.95 2.96
CA LYS A 168 -34.77 -28.70 4.10
C LYS A 168 -34.06 -30.03 4.42
N ASP A 169 -33.29 -30.62 3.50
CA ASP A 169 -32.74 -31.98 3.70
C ASP A 169 -31.32 -32.03 4.31
N GLU A 170 -30.46 -31.03 4.09
CA GLU A 170 -29.08 -31.07 4.62
C GLU A 170 -28.97 -30.92 6.14
N THR A 171 -29.90 -30.19 6.76
CA THR A 171 -29.96 -30.02 8.23
C THR A 171 -30.05 -31.35 8.98
N SER A 172 -30.66 -32.37 8.37
CA SER A 172 -30.87 -33.68 8.99
C SER A 172 -29.58 -34.52 9.07
N LEU A 173 -28.66 -34.33 8.12
CA LEU A 173 -27.36 -35.03 8.09
C LEU A 173 -26.32 -34.31 8.95
N ILE A 174 -26.40 -32.99 9.06
CA ILE A 174 -25.51 -32.18 9.89
C ILE A 174 -25.69 -32.55 11.38
N ASN A 175 -26.92 -32.82 11.82
CA ASN A 175 -27.22 -33.21 13.21
C ASN A 175 -26.62 -34.55 13.65
N LYS A 176 -26.10 -35.40 12.75
CA LYS A 176 -25.51 -36.69 13.13
C LYS A 176 -24.00 -36.65 13.38
N LYS A 177 -23.31 -35.55 13.06
CA LYS A 177 -21.86 -35.46 13.29
C LYS A 177 -21.59 -35.22 14.78
N PRO A 178 -20.56 -35.84 15.39
CA PRO A 178 -20.23 -35.60 16.80
C PRO A 178 -19.55 -34.24 17.04
N LEU A 179 -18.88 -33.70 16.02
CA LEU A 179 -18.18 -32.44 16.04
C LEU A 179 -18.59 -31.60 14.83
N LEU A 180 -19.00 -30.37 15.10
CA LEU A 180 -19.43 -29.39 14.12
C LEU A 180 -18.33 -28.35 13.89
N THR A 181 -18.25 -27.84 12.68
CA THR A 181 -17.47 -26.65 12.37
C THR A 181 -18.18 -25.39 12.85
N VAL A 182 -17.44 -24.28 12.98
CA VAL A 182 -18.03 -22.97 13.32
C VAL A 182 -19.07 -22.54 12.29
N GLU A 183 -18.91 -22.95 11.03
CA GLU A 183 -19.84 -22.62 9.95
C GLU A 183 -21.14 -23.41 10.08
N GLU A 184 -21.05 -24.72 10.34
CA GLU A 184 -22.23 -25.57 10.57
C GLU A 184 -23.00 -25.13 11.82
N ALA A 185 -22.31 -24.81 12.91
CA ALA A 185 -22.94 -24.31 14.13
C ALA A 185 -23.64 -22.96 13.92
N ALA A 186 -23.07 -22.08 13.08
CA ALA A 186 -23.68 -20.80 12.73
C ALA A 186 -25.01 -20.98 12.00
N VAL A 187 -25.09 -21.97 11.09
CA VAL A 187 -26.32 -22.32 10.39
C VAL A 187 -27.38 -22.85 11.35
N ILE A 188 -27.01 -23.75 12.28
CA ILE A 188 -27.94 -24.33 13.26
C ILE A 188 -28.49 -23.26 14.22
N LEU A 189 -27.62 -22.39 14.74
CA LEU A 189 -28.01 -21.32 15.65
C LEU A 189 -28.67 -20.12 14.94
N ARG A 190 -28.66 -20.09 13.61
CA ARG A 190 -29.09 -18.93 12.79
C ARG A 190 -28.34 -17.65 13.18
N LEU A 191 -27.06 -17.77 13.48
CA LEU A 191 -26.18 -16.67 13.85
C LEU A 191 -25.11 -16.44 12.78
N HIS A 192 -24.53 -15.23 12.77
CA HIS A 192 -23.34 -14.98 11.94
C HIS A 192 -22.10 -15.65 12.56
N LYS A 193 -21.11 -16.05 11.73
CA LYS A 193 -19.88 -16.72 12.18
C LYS A 193 -19.19 -15.98 13.33
N ILE A 194 -19.17 -14.65 13.26
CA ILE A 194 -18.56 -13.79 14.31
C ILE A 194 -19.24 -13.96 15.67
N SER A 195 -20.56 -14.16 15.70
CA SER A 195 -21.32 -14.33 16.94
C SER A 195 -21.02 -15.68 17.56
N VAL A 196 -20.87 -16.74 16.76
CA VAL A 196 -20.43 -18.05 17.24
C VAL A 196 -19.01 -17.96 17.83
N TYR A 197 -18.09 -17.27 17.16
CA TYR A 197 -16.76 -17.00 17.72
C TYR A 197 -16.82 -16.23 19.04
N ARG A 198 -17.71 -15.24 19.15
CA ARG A 198 -17.94 -14.50 20.41
C ARG A 198 -18.40 -15.44 21.53
N LEU A 199 -19.37 -16.32 21.28
CA LEU A 199 -19.84 -17.30 22.27
C LEU A 199 -18.73 -18.24 22.75
N ILE A 200 -17.87 -18.68 21.83
CA ILE A 200 -16.69 -19.50 22.15
C ILE A 200 -15.70 -18.70 23.01
N SER A 201 -15.38 -17.46 22.60
CA SER A 201 -14.44 -16.61 23.35
C SER A 201 -14.95 -16.24 24.74
N ALA A 202 -16.28 -16.10 24.89
CA ALA A 202 -16.95 -15.84 26.15
C ALA A 202 -17.13 -17.11 27.01
N LYS A 203 -16.61 -18.27 26.57
CA LYS A 203 -16.75 -19.58 27.22
C LYS A 203 -18.21 -20.01 27.44
N LYS A 204 -19.16 -19.45 26.69
CA LYS A 204 -20.59 -19.82 26.73
C LYS A 204 -20.91 -21.05 25.89
N LEU A 205 -20.06 -21.34 24.90
CA LEU A 205 -20.17 -22.51 24.04
C LEU A 205 -18.83 -23.27 24.10
N PRO A 206 -18.80 -24.53 24.56
CA PRO A 206 -17.55 -25.27 24.64
C PRO A 206 -17.06 -25.63 23.23
N SER A 207 -15.74 -25.63 23.07
CA SER A 207 -15.09 -25.94 21.80
C SER A 207 -13.78 -26.69 22.03
N CYS A 208 -13.38 -27.45 21.03
CA CYS A 208 -12.11 -28.14 20.94
C CYS A 208 -11.38 -27.69 19.68
N ARG A 209 -10.05 -27.55 19.76
CA ARG A 209 -9.21 -27.22 18.60
C ARG A 209 -8.52 -28.49 18.10
N ILE A 210 -8.75 -28.84 16.84
CA ILE A 210 -8.10 -29.95 16.15
C ILE A 210 -7.25 -29.35 15.02
N GLY A 211 -5.92 -29.32 15.23
CA GLY A 211 -5.00 -28.59 14.37
C GLY A 211 -5.26 -27.08 14.41
N GLN A 212 -5.49 -26.47 13.25
CA GLN A 212 -5.87 -25.05 13.13
C GLN A 212 -7.39 -24.82 13.21
N ALA A 213 -8.19 -25.89 13.18
CA ALA A 213 -9.62 -25.80 13.07
C ALA A 213 -10.30 -25.89 14.44
N ILE A 214 -11.28 -25.02 14.67
CA ILE A 214 -12.15 -25.09 15.84
C ILE A 214 -13.31 -26.03 15.54
N ARG A 215 -13.65 -26.87 16.52
CA ARG A 215 -14.73 -27.86 16.49
C ARG A 215 -15.61 -27.68 17.71
N ILE A 216 -16.92 -27.79 17.52
CA ILE A 216 -17.93 -27.62 18.57
C ILE A 216 -18.62 -28.98 18.74
N PRO A 217 -18.63 -29.55 19.95
CA PRO A 217 -19.40 -30.77 20.21
C PRO A 217 -20.90 -30.53 20.01
N THR A 218 -21.56 -31.44 19.30
CA THR A 218 -22.99 -31.31 18.98
C THR A 218 -23.86 -31.29 20.23
N LYS A 219 -23.57 -32.17 21.19
CA LYS A 219 -24.28 -32.21 22.49
C LYS A 219 -24.27 -30.87 23.22
N ALA A 220 -23.12 -30.21 23.22
CA ALA A 220 -23.00 -28.92 23.90
C ALA A 220 -23.71 -27.78 23.17
N LEU A 221 -23.83 -27.87 21.85
CA LEU A 221 -24.62 -26.93 21.07
C LEU A 221 -26.12 -27.10 21.36
N GLU A 222 -26.59 -28.35 21.45
CA GLU A 222 -27.98 -28.68 21.82
C GLU A 222 -28.30 -28.18 23.23
N GLU A 223 -27.46 -28.49 24.22
CA GLU A 223 -27.58 -27.98 25.60
C GLU A 223 -27.65 -26.44 25.65
N HIS A 224 -26.86 -25.75 24.82
CA HIS A 224 -26.90 -24.30 24.74
C HIS A 224 -28.22 -23.77 24.18
N ILE A 225 -28.77 -24.41 23.14
CA ILE A 225 -30.06 -24.04 22.56
C ILE A 225 -31.18 -24.27 23.58
N GLU A 226 -31.13 -25.37 24.32
CA GLU A 226 -32.07 -25.67 25.39
C GLU A 226 -31.98 -24.65 26.53
N ALA A 227 -30.77 -24.29 26.96
CA ALA A 227 -30.56 -23.28 27.99
C ALA A 227 -31.09 -21.90 27.58
N VAL A 228 -30.85 -21.48 26.33
CA VAL A 228 -31.39 -20.20 25.80
C VAL A 228 -32.92 -20.24 25.77
N ARG A 229 -33.52 -21.33 25.28
CA ARG A 229 -34.98 -21.50 25.25
C ARG A 229 -35.63 -21.57 26.64
N ALA A 230 -34.92 -22.11 27.63
CA ALA A 230 -35.40 -22.16 29.00
C ALA A 230 -35.38 -20.78 29.67
N GLY A 231 -34.30 -20.00 29.45
CA GLY A 231 -34.17 -18.64 30.00
C GLY A 231 -35.19 -17.64 29.45
N GLU A 232 -35.72 -17.85 28.23
CA GLU A 232 -36.77 -17.02 27.65
C GLU A 232 -38.16 -17.22 28.29
N ARG A 233 -38.35 -18.24 29.15
CA ARG A 233 -39.63 -18.52 29.81
C ARG A 233 -39.75 -17.96 31.23
N GLU A 234 -38.67 -17.43 31.80
CA GLU A 234 -38.62 -16.98 33.20
C GLU A 234 -38.51 -15.45 33.35
N GLY A 235 -38.60 -14.67 32.26
CA GLY A 235 -38.61 -13.20 32.25
C GLY A 235 -39.84 -12.63 31.59
#